data_AF-A0A318CLB4-F1
#
_entry.id   AF-A0A318CLB4-F1
#
_cell.length_a   1.000
_cell.length_b   1.000
_cell.length_c   1.000
_cell.angle_alpha   90.00
_cell.angle_beta   90.00
_cell.angle_gamma   90.00
#
_symmetry.space_group_name_H-M   'P 1'
#
loop_
_entity.id
_entity.type
_entity.pdbx_description
1 polymer ?
#
loop_
_entity_poly.entity_id
_entity_poly.type
_entity_poly.pdbx_seq_one_letter_code
_entity_poly.pdbx_strand_id
1 'polypeptide(L)'
;KLGAFETPVSVVLYPKDFKSKEKILQHLDAWNEGKVENERAVYIDLASTISRLLDGVLNASTLVLLSFAAISLVVSLIMVGIITFISVTERTKEIGILRALGARKKDIGAVFNAENFVIGSFSGVIGVAIGSLLVPAMNSVIESLTGLANVACPDLIHFLGLSGATILLTVIGGLIPSRIAASKDPVEALRTE
;
A
#
# COMPACT_ATOMS: atom_id res chain seq x y z
N LYS A 1 -6.87 -61.72 -29.36
CA LYS A 1 -7.28 -60.99 -28.13
C LYS A 1 -6.82 -59.55 -28.29
N LEU A 2 -7.73 -58.66 -28.68
CA LEU A 2 -7.44 -57.23 -28.80
C LEU A 2 -7.17 -56.69 -27.40
N GLY A 3 -5.97 -56.17 -27.16
CA GLY A 3 -5.47 -55.76 -25.84
C GLY A 3 -6.16 -54.51 -25.28
N ALA A 4 -7.48 -54.58 -25.06
CA ALA A 4 -8.23 -53.59 -24.33
C ALA A 4 -8.36 -54.03 -22.86
N PHE A 5 -7.94 -53.17 -21.94
CA PHE A 5 -8.16 -53.35 -20.50
C PHE A 5 -9.61 -52.99 -20.18
N GLU A 6 -10.32 -53.84 -19.41
CA GLU A 6 -11.73 -53.63 -19.03
C GLU A 6 -11.91 -52.49 -18.01
N THR A 7 -10.83 -52.11 -17.31
CA THR A 7 -10.83 -51.04 -16.31
C THR A 7 -10.26 -49.75 -16.89
N PRO A 8 -11.00 -48.62 -16.85
CA PRO A 8 -10.47 -47.34 -17.29
C PRO A 8 -9.29 -46.91 -16.42
N VAL A 9 -8.17 -46.55 -17.06
CA VAL A 9 -6.93 -46.16 -16.37
C VAL A 9 -6.96 -44.69 -15.91
N SER A 10 -7.72 -43.83 -16.60
CA SER A 10 -7.91 -42.43 -16.23
C SER A 10 -9.24 -41.88 -16.76
N VAL A 11 -9.78 -40.88 -16.08
CA VAL A 11 -10.98 -40.14 -16.48
C VAL A 11 -10.68 -38.65 -16.36
N VAL A 12 -10.95 -37.89 -17.42
CA VAL A 12 -10.79 -36.43 -17.43
C VAL A 12 -12.16 -35.78 -17.31
N LEU A 13 -12.34 -34.95 -16.29
CA LEU A 13 -13.58 -34.24 -16.02
C LEU A 13 -13.39 -32.74 -16.30
N TYR A 14 -14.37 -32.13 -16.97
CA TYR A 14 -14.42 -30.69 -17.24
C TYR A 14 -15.65 -30.09 -16.53
N PRO A 15 -15.52 -29.66 -15.27
CA PRO A 15 -16.62 -29.07 -14.52
C PRO A 15 -17.10 -27.78 -15.20
N LYS A 16 -18.41 -27.54 -15.17
CA LYS A 16 -19.02 -26.33 -15.76
C LYS A 16 -18.64 -25.05 -14.99
N ASP A 17 -18.42 -25.17 -13.68
CA ASP A 17 -18.06 -24.06 -12.79
C ASP A 17 -17.21 -24.53 -11.60
N PHE A 18 -16.62 -23.57 -10.87
CA PHE A 18 -15.78 -23.84 -9.69
C PHE A 18 -16.55 -24.56 -8.57
N LYS A 19 -17.85 -24.27 -8.41
CA LYS A 19 -18.69 -24.94 -7.40
C LYS A 19 -18.92 -26.41 -7.72
N SER A 20 -19.17 -26.76 -8.99
CA SER A 20 -19.28 -28.17 -9.39
C SER A 20 -17.94 -28.89 -9.25
N LYS A 21 -16.83 -28.21 -9.56
CA LYS A 21 -15.48 -28.75 -9.31
C LYS A 21 -15.29 -29.10 -7.83
N GLU A 22 -15.56 -28.16 -6.91
CA GLU A 22 -15.43 -28.40 -5.47
C GLU A 22 -16.29 -29.56 -4.99
N LYS A 23 -17.54 -29.68 -5.47
CA LYS A 23 -18.39 -30.83 -5.15
C LYS A 23 -17.82 -32.17 -5.63
N ILE A 24 -17.22 -32.20 -6.83
CA ILE A 24 -16.55 -33.39 -7.36
C ILE A 24 -15.36 -33.76 -6.49
N LEU A 25 -14.52 -32.78 -6.13
CA LEU A 25 -13.36 -33.01 -5.25
C LEU A 25 -13.79 -33.52 -3.88
N GLN A 26 -14.80 -32.90 -3.28
CA GLN A 26 -15.35 -33.34 -1.99
C GLN A 26 -15.92 -34.76 -2.05
N HIS A 27 -16.57 -35.13 -3.16
CA HIS A 27 -17.06 -36.50 -3.36
C HIS A 27 -15.92 -37.51 -3.52
N LEU A 28 -14.86 -37.14 -4.24
CA LEU A 28 -13.67 -37.98 -4.41
C LEU A 28 -12.90 -38.14 -3.10
N ASP A 29 -12.81 -37.10 -2.28
CA ASP A 29 -12.19 -37.16 -0.96
C ASP A 29 -12.98 -38.09 -0.02
N ALA A 30 -14.31 -37.93 0.02
CA ALA A 30 -15.19 -38.82 0.79
C ALA A 30 -15.15 -40.28 0.28
N TRP A 31 -15.01 -40.49 -1.04
CA TRP A 31 -14.82 -41.82 -1.63
C TRP A 31 -13.50 -42.46 -1.21
N ASN A 32 -12.45 -41.66 -1.00
CA ASN A 32 -11.13 -42.10 -0.60
C ASN A 32 -11.01 -42.38 0.91
N GLU A 33 -11.98 -41.95 1.73
CA GLU A 33 -12.02 -42.25 3.16
C GLU A 33 -12.17 -43.76 3.40
N GLY A 34 -11.28 -44.34 4.22
CA GLY A 34 -11.30 -45.76 4.55
C GLY A 34 -10.76 -46.71 3.47
N LYS A 35 -10.36 -46.21 2.30
CA LYS A 35 -9.74 -47.01 1.22
C LYS A 35 -8.24 -47.21 1.44
N VAL A 36 -7.76 -48.41 1.10
CA VAL A 36 -6.32 -48.73 1.03
C VAL A 36 -5.68 -47.93 -0.11
N GLU A 37 -4.40 -47.57 0.02
CA GLU A 37 -3.70 -46.63 -0.88
C GLU A 37 -3.79 -47.00 -2.38
N ASN A 38 -3.83 -48.31 -2.69
CA ASN A 38 -3.97 -48.85 -4.04
C ASN A 38 -5.40 -48.80 -4.62
N GLU A 39 -6.42 -48.51 -3.79
CA GLU A 39 -7.83 -48.39 -4.20
C GLU A 39 -8.32 -46.93 -4.20
N ARG A 40 -7.45 -45.98 -3.85
CA ARG A 40 -7.78 -44.55 -3.83
C ARG A 40 -7.78 -43.96 -5.23
N ALA A 41 -8.75 -43.10 -5.49
CA ALA A 41 -8.77 -42.26 -6.67
C ALA A 41 -7.74 -41.13 -6.52
N VAL A 42 -6.64 -41.22 -7.27
CA VAL A 42 -5.67 -40.12 -7.40
C VAL A 42 -6.18 -39.15 -8.47
N TYR A 43 -6.31 -37.88 -8.11
CA TYR A 43 -6.77 -36.84 -9.02
C TYR A 43 -5.80 -35.66 -9.06
N ILE A 44 -5.78 -34.97 -10.20
CA ILE A 44 -4.98 -33.75 -10.41
C ILE A 44 -5.95 -32.63 -10.75
N ASP A 45 -6.01 -31.60 -9.90
CA ASP A 45 -6.76 -30.38 -10.18
C ASP A 45 -5.89 -29.37 -10.93
N LEU A 46 -5.94 -29.42 -12.26
CA LEU A 46 -5.18 -28.51 -13.11
C LEU A 46 -5.62 -27.05 -12.95
N ALA A 47 -6.91 -26.80 -12.72
CA ALA A 47 -7.44 -25.45 -12.55
C ALA A 47 -6.92 -24.82 -11.24
N SER A 48 -6.98 -25.55 -10.12
CA SER A 48 -6.40 -25.09 -8.85
C SER A 48 -4.89 -24.92 -8.93
N THR A 49 -4.19 -25.82 -9.61
CA THR A 49 -2.73 -25.71 -9.80
C THR A 49 -2.37 -24.44 -10.56
N ILE A 50 -3.04 -24.16 -11.67
CA ILE A 50 -2.81 -22.92 -12.45
C ILE A 50 -3.17 -21.69 -11.61
N SER A 51 -4.33 -21.67 -10.94
CA SER A 51 -4.74 -20.54 -10.09
C SER A 51 -3.72 -20.29 -8.97
N ARG A 52 -3.26 -21.32 -8.26
CA ARG A 52 -2.25 -21.19 -7.20
C ARG A 52 -0.93 -20.65 -7.72
N LEU A 53 -0.49 -21.06 -8.92
CA LEU A 53 0.72 -20.53 -9.54
C LEU A 53 0.56 -19.05 -9.89
N LEU A 54 -0.58 -18.66 -10.47
CA LEU A 54 -0.89 -17.26 -10.78
C LEU A 54 -0.98 -16.41 -9.50
N ASP A 55 -1.70 -16.88 -8.49
CA ASP A 55 -1.83 -16.21 -7.19
C ASP A 55 -0.46 -16.05 -6.52
N GLY A 56 0.40 -17.07 -6.61
CA GLY A 56 1.77 -17.01 -6.10
C GLY A 56 2.60 -15.94 -6.78
N VAL A 57 2.56 -15.86 -8.11
CA VAL A 57 3.28 -14.85 -8.89
C VAL A 57 2.74 -13.44 -8.61
N LEU A 58 1.41 -13.27 -8.63
CA LEU A 58 0.75 -11.99 -8.35
C LEU A 58 1.09 -11.51 -6.93
N ASN A 59 0.98 -12.38 -5.93
CA ASN A 59 1.29 -12.01 -4.55
C ASN A 59 2.78 -11.66 -4.36
N ALA A 60 3.68 -12.40 -5.01
CA ALA A 60 5.11 -12.06 -4.98
C ALA A 60 5.38 -10.69 -5.61
N SER A 61 4.77 -10.39 -6.77
CA SER A 61 4.87 -9.07 -7.41
C SER A 61 4.28 -7.96 -6.53
N THR A 62 3.10 -8.17 -5.94
CA THR A 62 2.46 -7.21 -5.02
C THR A 62 3.34 -6.96 -3.79
N LEU A 63 3.93 -7.99 -3.20
CA LEU A 63 4.82 -7.87 -2.05
C LEU A 63 6.05 -7.00 -2.37
N VAL A 64 6.66 -7.20 -3.54
CA VAL A 64 7.81 -6.42 -4.00
C VAL A 64 7.41 -4.95 -4.19
N LEU A 65 6.27 -4.68 -4.85
CA LEU A 65 5.77 -3.32 -5.06
C LEU A 65 5.43 -2.63 -3.72
N LEU A 66 4.82 -3.35 -2.79
CA LEU A 66 4.54 -2.84 -1.44
C LEU A 66 5.83 -2.56 -0.67
N SER A 67 6.87 -3.37 -0.86
CA SER A 67 8.18 -3.14 -0.24
C SER A 67 8.82 -1.85 -0.77
N PHE A 68 8.77 -1.62 -2.08
CA PHE A 68 9.23 -0.35 -2.65
C PHE A 68 8.43 0.84 -2.12
N ALA A 69 7.10 0.73 -2.08
CA ALA A 69 6.23 1.78 -1.56
C ALA A 69 6.55 2.09 -0.09
N ALA A 70 6.76 1.07 0.75
CA ALA A 70 7.12 1.24 2.16
C ALA A 70 8.46 1.94 2.35
N ILE A 71 9.48 1.58 1.56
CA ILE A 71 10.79 2.24 1.60
C ILE A 71 10.66 3.71 1.17
N SER A 72 9.96 3.98 0.06
CA SER A 72 9.70 5.34 -0.40
C SER A 72 8.96 6.18 0.64
N LEU A 73 8.04 5.57 1.40
CA LEU A 73 7.33 6.23 2.49
C LEU A 73 8.28 6.67 3.61
N VAL A 74 9.18 5.78 4.04
CA VAL A 74 10.17 6.08 5.08
C VAL A 74 11.12 7.17 4.62
N VAL A 75 11.61 7.10 3.37
CA VAL A 75 12.49 8.13 2.80
C VAL A 75 11.76 9.48 2.75
N SER A 76 10.51 9.51 2.31
CA SER A 76 9.70 10.73 2.28
C SER A 76 9.51 11.33 3.68
N LEU A 77 9.25 10.50 4.69
CA LEU A 77 9.10 10.94 6.08
C LEU A 77 10.36 11.62 6.62
N ILE A 78 11.52 11.02 6.36
CA ILE A 78 12.82 11.59 6.75
C ILE A 78 13.07 12.90 6.00
N MET A 79 12.76 12.96 4.71
CA MET A 79 12.95 14.14 3.87
C MET A 79 12.12 15.33 4.39
N VAL A 80 10.85 15.11 4.74
CA VAL A 80 10.00 16.13 5.38
C VAL A 80 10.65 16.64 6.66
N GLY A 81 11.13 15.74 7.52
CA GLY A 81 11.80 16.12 8.76
C GLY A 81 13.06 16.98 8.55
N ILE A 82 13.89 16.65 7.56
CA ILE A 82 15.09 17.42 7.21
C ILE A 82 14.70 18.81 6.69
N ILE A 83 13.72 18.90 5.79
CA ILE A 83 13.27 20.19 5.24
C ILE A 83 12.73 21.10 6.35
N THR A 84 11.88 20.58 7.23
CA THR A 84 11.36 21.34 8.37
C THR A 84 12.49 21.76 9.33
N PHE A 85 13.49 20.91 9.54
CA PHE A 85 14.66 21.24 10.36
C PHE A 85 15.48 22.40 9.77
N ILE A 86 15.73 22.38 8.46
CA ILE A 86 16.44 23.46 7.76
C ILE A 86 15.64 24.76 7.87
N SER A 87 14.34 24.73 7.57
CA SER A 87 13.45 25.90 7.66
C SER A 87 13.46 26.55 9.05
N VAL A 88 13.42 25.73 10.11
CA VAL A 88 13.53 26.21 11.50
C VAL A 88 14.86 26.90 11.76
N THR A 89 15.96 26.34 11.25
CA THR A 89 17.30 26.86 11.48
C THR A 89 17.52 28.18 10.75
N GLU A 90 17.02 28.31 9.51
CA GLU A 90 17.06 29.55 8.74
C GLU A 90 16.24 30.67 9.41
N ARG A 91 15.10 30.32 10.03
CA ARG A 91 14.19 31.27 10.67
C ARG A 91 14.45 31.45 12.18
N THR A 92 15.64 31.11 12.66
CA THR A 92 15.99 31.17 14.09
C THR A 92 15.82 32.58 14.69
N LYS A 93 16.16 33.64 13.94
CA LYS A 93 15.98 35.04 14.39
C LYS A 93 14.51 35.40 14.60
N GLU A 94 13.62 34.97 13.70
CA GLU A 94 12.17 35.19 13.84
C GLU A 94 11.62 34.54 15.11
N ILE A 95 12.06 33.30 15.39
CA ILE A 95 11.69 32.56 16.60
C ILE A 95 12.22 33.29 17.85
N GLY A 96 13.44 33.81 17.82
CA GLY A 96 14.05 34.59 18.90
C GLY A 96 13.24 35.85 19.24
N ILE A 97 12.80 36.59 18.22
CA ILE A 97 11.97 37.80 18.37
C ILE A 97 10.61 37.44 18.98
N LEU A 98 9.92 36.40 18.47
CA LEU A 98 8.62 35.95 18.99
C LEU A 98 8.74 35.51 20.46
N ARG A 99 9.81 34.78 20.81
CA ARG A 99 10.05 34.35 22.18
C ARG A 99 10.41 35.51 23.12
N ALA A 100 11.11 36.54 22.64
CA ALA A 100 11.40 37.75 23.41
C ALA A 100 10.13 38.59 23.67
N LEU A 101 9.17 38.56 22.76
CA LEU A 101 7.84 39.17 22.93
C LEU A 101 6.89 38.36 23.83
N GLY A 102 7.33 37.19 24.33
CA GLY A 102 6.58 36.39 25.30
C GLY A 102 5.89 35.14 24.74
N ALA A 103 6.13 34.76 23.48
CA ALA A 103 5.60 33.51 22.92
C ALA A 103 6.15 32.29 23.68
N ARG A 104 5.26 31.35 24.05
CA ARG A 104 5.66 30.13 24.77
C ARG A 104 6.26 29.14 23.78
N LYS A 105 7.09 28.23 24.29
CA LYS A 105 7.66 27.11 23.49
C LYS A 105 6.58 26.33 22.73
N LYS A 106 5.42 26.12 23.36
CA LYS A 106 4.26 25.43 22.76
C LYS A 106 3.68 26.19 21.58
N ASP A 107 3.66 27.52 21.63
CA ASP A 107 3.06 28.36 20.57
C ASP A 107 3.93 28.30 19.31
N ILE A 108 5.26 28.37 19.47
CA ILE A 108 6.22 28.19 18.39
C ILE A 108 6.07 26.79 17.75
N GLY A 109 6.02 25.74 18.57
CA GLY A 109 5.82 24.38 18.06
C GLY A 109 4.47 24.19 17.36
N ALA A 110 3.41 24.88 17.80
CA ALA A 110 2.09 24.83 17.18
C ALA A 110 2.09 25.49 15.79
N VAL A 111 2.84 26.58 15.59
CA VAL A 111 2.98 27.23 14.28
C VAL A 111 3.64 26.28 13.27
N PHE A 112 4.76 25.66 13.62
CA PHE A 112 5.43 24.71 12.72
C PHE A 112 4.60 23.44 12.47
N ASN A 113 3.89 22.94 13.48
CA ASN A 113 2.95 21.83 13.26
C ASN A 113 1.79 22.22 12.34
N ALA A 114 1.28 23.45 12.43
CA ALA A 114 0.26 23.96 11.53
C ALA A 114 0.78 24.09 10.10
N GLU A 115 2.03 24.54 9.92
CA GLU A 115 2.70 24.59 8.61
C GLU A 115 2.79 23.18 7.99
N ASN A 116 3.26 22.19 8.76
CA ASN A 116 3.31 20.79 8.31
C ASN A 116 1.92 20.23 7.97
N PHE A 117 0.89 20.61 8.73
CA PHE A 117 -0.49 20.20 8.45
C PHE A 117 -1.03 20.80 7.15
N VAL A 118 -0.74 22.07 6.88
CA VAL A 118 -1.11 22.74 5.62
C VAL A 118 -0.39 22.09 4.45
N ILE A 119 0.93 21.86 4.55
CA ILE A 119 1.72 21.17 3.52
C ILE A 119 1.17 19.78 3.26
N GLY A 120 0.88 19.00 4.32
CA GLY A 120 0.31 17.67 4.20
C GLY A 120 -1.07 17.66 3.54
N SER A 121 -1.91 18.65 3.85
CA SER A 121 -3.26 18.78 3.28
C SER A 121 -3.21 19.12 1.80
N PHE A 122 -2.39 20.09 1.41
CA PHE A 122 -2.19 20.42 -0.01
C PHE A 122 -1.59 19.25 -0.79
N SER A 123 -0.59 18.57 -0.22
CA SER A 123 0.04 17.41 -0.84
C SER A 123 -0.96 16.27 -1.06
N GLY A 124 -1.84 16.02 -0.07
CA GLY A 124 -2.91 15.01 -0.17
C GLY A 124 -3.89 15.33 -1.30
N VAL A 125 -4.37 16.57 -1.37
CA VAL A 125 -5.28 17.02 -2.44
C VAL A 125 -4.64 16.90 -3.81
N ILE A 126 -3.39 17.36 -3.97
CA ILE A 126 -2.65 17.27 -5.23
C ILE A 126 -2.41 15.81 -5.62
N GLY A 127 -2.05 14.94 -4.67
CA GLY A 127 -1.85 13.52 -4.90
C GLY A 127 -3.12 12.82 -5.39
N VAL A 128 -4.26 13.09 -4.75
CA VAL A 128 -5.57 12.57 -5.17
C VAL A 128 -5.96 13.10 -6.56
N ALA A 129 -5.76 14.40 -6.82
CA ALA A 129 -6.07 14.99 -8.12
C ALA A 129 -5.25 14.33 -9.24
N ILE A 130 -3.93 14.21 -9.07
CA ILE A 130 -3.04 13.57 -10.04
C ILE A 130 -3.41 12.09 -10.23
N GLY A 131 -3.65 11.37 -9.14
CA GLY A 131 -4.07 9.96 -9.18
C GLY A 131 -5.38 9.78 -9.96
N SER A 132 -6.38 10.62 -9.69
CA SER A 132 -7.68 10.58 -10.38
C SER A 132 -7.58 10.85 -11.89
N LEU A 133 -6.61 11.67 -12.31
CA LEU A 133 -6.34 11.96 -13.72
C LEU A 133 -5.58 10.82 -14.41
N LEU A 134 -4.68 10.14 -13.70
CA LEU A 134 -3.86 9.05 -14.24
C LEU A 134 -4.65 7.73 -14.38
N VAL A 135 -5.57 7.43 -13.46
CA VAL A 135 -6.38 6.19 -13.48
C VAL A 135 -7.07 5.95 -14.82
N PRO A 136 -7.84 6.89 -15.41
CA PRO A 136 -8.49 6.65 -16.70
C PRO A 136 -7.49 6.47 -17.84
N ALA A 137 -6.38 7.22 -17.83
CA ALA A 137 -5.32 7.07 -18.83
C ALA A 137 -4.68 5.68 -18.77
N MET A 138 -4.39 5.18 -17.57
CA MET A 138 -3.87 3.83 -17.36
C MET A 138 -4.88 2.75 -17.73
N ASN A 139 -6.16 2.93 -17.37
CA ASN A 139 -7.21 1.98 -17.75
C ASN A 139 -7.34 1.86 -19.27
N SER A 140 -7.22 2.95 -20.02
CA SER A 140 -7.25 2.91 -21.49
C SER A 140 -6.09 2.11 -22.07
N VAL A 141 -4.88 2.28 -21.52
CA VAL A 141 -3.70 1.50 -21.92
C VAL A 141 -3.89 0.01 -21.61
N ILE A 142 -4.37 -0.31 -20.40
CA ILE A 142 -4.61 -1.70 -19.99
C ILE A 142 -5.68 -2.36 -20.87
N GLU A 143 -6.76 -1.65 -21.18
CA GLU A 143 -7.84 -2.14 -22.04
C GLU A 143 -7.30 -2.48 -23.44
N SER A 144 -6.44 -1.64 -24.01
CA SER A 144 -5.82 -1.91 -25.32
C SER A 144 -4.91 -3.14 -25.34
N LEU A 145 -4.27 -3.47 -24.22
CA LEU A 145 -3.32 -4.58 -24.14
C LEU A 145 -3.99 -5.91 -23.74
N THR A 146 -5.06 -5.84 -22.96
CA THR A 146 -5.65 -7.03 -22.30
C THR A 146 -7.11 -7.27 -22.66
N GLY A 147 -7.80 -6.31 -23.28
CA GLY A 147 -9.23 -6.36 -23.56
C GLY A 147 -10.12 -6.25 -22.31
N LEU A 148 -9.53 -6.03 -21.13
CA LEU A 148 -10.23 -5.89 -19.86
C LEU A 148 -10.44 -4.41 -19.53
N ALA A 149 -11.69 -3.99 -19.44
CA ALA A 149 -12.07 -2.64 -19.02
C ALA A 149 -12.13 -2.53 -17.49
N ASN A 150 -11.82 -1.34 -16.95
CA ASN A 150 -11.96 -1.00 -15.52
C ASN A 150 -11.18 -1.87 -14.52
N VAL A 151 -9.93 -2.22 -14.87
CA VAL A 151 -9.07 -2.98 -13.94
C VAL A 151 -8.69 -2.17 -12.70
N ALA A 152 -8.44 -0.86 -12.83
CA ALA A 152 -8.21 0.03 -11.70
C ALA A 152 -9.44 0.91 -11.43
N CYS A 153 -10.25 0.51 -10.45
CA CYS A 153 -11.38 1.31 -9.95
C CYS A 153 -11.19 1.62 -8.45
N PRO A 154 -10.29 2.55 -8.11
CA PRO A 154 -10.12 2.98 -6.73
C PRO A 154 -11.40 3.67 -6.24
N ASP A 155 -12.00 3.11 -5.19
CA ASP A 155 -13.16 3.69 -4.53
C ASP A 155 -12.77 5.01 -3.81
N LEU A 156 -13.76 5.89 -3.59
CA LEU A 156 -13.58 7.18 -2.92
C LEU A 156 -12.95 7.03 -1.53
N ILE A 157 -13.26 5.92 -0.85
CA ILE A 157 -12.69 5.56 0.46
C ILE A 157 -11.16 5.43 0.38
N HIS A 158 -10.61 4.88 -0.70
CA HIS A 158 -9.17 4.72 -0.87
C HIS A 158 -8.48 6.07 -1.07
N PHE A 159 -9.09 6.98 -1.84
CA PHE A 159 -8.55 8.34 -2.02
C PHE A 159 -8.57 9.14 -0.71
N LEU A 160 -9.66 9.07 0.04
CA LEU A 160 -9.75 9.71 1.36
C LEU A 160 -8.75 9.10 2.35
N GLY A 161 -8.62 7.78 2.36
CA GLY A 161 -7.64 7.07 3.18
C GLY A 161 -6.21 7.48 2.87
N LEU A 162 -5.85 7.59 1.58
CA LEU A 162 -4.52 7.99 1.14
C LEU A 162 -4.22 9.45 1.52
N SER A 163 -5.16 10.37 1.30
CA SER A 163 -5.01 11.78 1.69
C SER A 163 -4.90 11.95 3.21
N GLY A 164 -5.64 11.17 3.99
CA GLY A 164 -5.51 11.16 5.45
C GLY A 164 -4.14 10.65 5.89
N ALA A 165 -3.67 9.57 5.26
CA ALA A 165 -2.36 8.99 5.53
C ALA A 165 -1.22 9.97 5.22
N THR A 166 -1.28 10.72 4.11
CA THR A 166 -0.25 11.72 3.78
C THR A 166 -0.19 12.83 4.82
N ILE A 167 -1.34 13.38 5.24
CA ILE A 167 -1.39 14.41 6.29
C ILE A 167 -0.76 13.90 7.59
N LEU A 168 -1.15 12.69 8.01
CA LEU A 168 -0.63 12.06 9.22
C LEU A 168 0.89 11.89 9.15
N LEU A 169 1.42 11.39 8.03
CA LEU A 169 2.84 11.18 7.84
C LEU A 169 3.63 12.49 7.83
N THR A 170 3.15 13.52 7.14
CA THR A 170 3.80 14.84 7.12
C THR A 170 3.85 15.44 8.52
N VAL A 171 2.76 15.35 9.29
CA VAL A 171 2.73 15.83 10.66
C VAL A 171 3.71 15.04 11.52
N ILE A 172 3.68 13.70 11.48
CA ILE A 172 4.58 12.84 12.26
C ILE A 172 6.05 13.14 11.95
N GLY A 173 6.42 13.30 10.68
CA GLY A 173 7.79 13.63 10.27
C GLY A 173 8.24 15.01 10.77
N GLY A 174 7.31 15.96 10.82
CA GLY A 174 7.55 17.33 11.29
C GLY A 174 7.55 17.50 12.81
N LEU A 175 7.06 16.53 13.61
CA LEU A 175 6.96 16.66 15.06
C LEU A 175 8.33 16.81 15.76
N ILE A 176 9.34 16.05 15.31
CA ILE A 176 10.69 16.08 15.87
C ILE A 176 11.35 17.47 15.66
N PRO A 177 11.47 17.99 14.42
CA PRO A 177 12.07 19.31 14.20
C PRO A 177 11.26 20.45 14.83
N SER A 178 9.93 20.37 14.86
CA SER A 178 9.09 21.38 15.51
C SER A 178 9.35 21.48 17.03
N ARG A 179 9.64 20.35 17.69
CA ARG A 179 10.07 20.35 19.10
C ARG A 179 11.45 20.95 19.28
N ILE A 180 12.38 20.67 18.37
CA ILE A 180 13.72 21.28 18.38
C ILE A 180 13.60 22.80 18.24
N ALA A 181 12.80 23.29 17.30
CA ALA A 181 12.50 24.71 17.10
C ALA A 181 12.02 25.41 18.38
N ALA A 182 11.03 24.80 19.03
CA ALA A 182 10.43 25.29 20.27
C ALA A 182 11.44 25.38 21.44
N SER A 183 12.52 24.60 21.39
CA SER A 183 13.52 24.53 22.47
C SER A 183 14.67 25.54 22.35
N LYS A 184 14.87 26.16 21.18
CA LYS A 184 15.99 27.10 20.88
C LYS A 184 16.01 28.31 21.81
N ASP A 185 17.14 28.60 22.45
CA ASP A 185 17.28 29.71 23.39
C ASP A 185 17.15 31.09 22.70
N PRO A 186 16.25 31.98 23.17
CA PRO A 186 16.06 33.30 22.57
C PRO A 186 17.30 34.20 22.67
N VAL A 187 18.14 34.03 23.69
CA VAL A 187 19.36 34.84 23.86
C VAL A 187 20.41 34.44 22.82
N GLU A 188 20.58 33.15 22.56
CA GLU A 188 21.47 32.68 21.48
C GLU A 188 20.91 33.02 20.09
N ALA A 189 19.59 32.96 19.91
CA ALA A 189 18.93 33.27 18.65
C ALA A 189 19.06 34.76 18.24
N LEU A 190 19.23 35.67 19.20
CA LEU A 190 19.44 37.10 18.94
C LEU A 190 20.93 37.50 18.90
N ARG A 191 21.82 36.66 19.46
CA ARG A 191 23.28 36.87 19.44
C ARG A 191 23.95 36.29 18.18
N THR A 192 23.21 35.56 17.36
CA THR A 192 23.68 35.08 16.07
C THR A 192 23.68 36.26 15.09
N GLU A 193 24.85 36.61 14.54
CA GLU A 193 25.06 37.76 13.63
C GLU A 193 23.98 37.94 12.58
#